data_AF-A0A7X7AUZ4-F1
#
_entry.id   AF-A0A7X7AUZ4-F1
#
_cell.length_a   1.000
_cell.length_b   1.000
_cell.length_c   1.000
_cell.angle_alpha   90.00
_cell.angle_beta   90.00
_cell.angle_gamma   90.00
#
_symmetry.space_group_name_H-M   'P 1'
#
loop_
_entity.id
_entity.type
_entity.pdbx_description
1 polymer ?
#
loop_
_entity_poly.entity_id
_entity_poly.type
_entity_poly.pdbx_seq_one_letter_code
_entity_poly.pdbx_strand_id
1 'polypeptide(L)'
;GGNSCGQGGPLDHDRVKAVNHDFGFVIRPATSQLAVDAMVKPSGDVPISITQSRNGDVSVTSGIENAKIMYTLNKSKAADYTSIIPLREGGVVTAWYKDNPKLKVTMSFPKIETVNLEVISASSEEAGSGSASNLVDGNTNSNWHTMYSVTVSKHPHWVDLDAGEEKEIRGFTYLPRQDGPNGAVKDFTIHISMDAKKWGEPVHKGQFGRGSDEKKVMFDKPIKGRYIRFTALSEQRGSDFASGAEITVIAD
;
A
#
# COMPACT_ATOMS: atom_id res chain seq x y z
N GLY A 1 5.18 -21.38 2.30
CA GLY A 1 4.30 -22.16 1.41
C GLY A 1 3.67 -21.21 0.43
N GLY A 2 3.39 -21.54 -0.83
CA GLY A 2 3.57 -22.81 -1.52
C GLY A 2 3.34 -22.60 -3.02
N ASN A 3 3.92 -23.48 -3.83
CA ASN A 3 3.64 -23.56 -5.27
C ASN A 3 2.84 -24.82 -5.63
N SER A 4 2.18 -25.45 -4.64
CA SER A 4 1.49 -26.74 -4.82
C SER A 4 0.00 -26.72 -4.43
N CYS A 5 -0.45 -25.77 -3.60
CA CYS A 5 -1.82 -25.78 -3.04
C CYS A 5 -2.66 -24.51 -3.30
N GLY A 6 -2.27 -23.67 -4.25
CA GLY A 6 -2.96 -22.42 -4.59
C GLY A 6 -2.01 -21.23 -4.62
N GLN A 7 -2.13 -20.39 -5.63
CA GLN A 7 -1.37 -19.15 -5.74
C GLN A 7 -1.94 -18.11 -4.76
N GLY A 8 -1.07 -17.51 -3.96
CA GLY A 8 -1.44 -16.45 -3.03
C GLY A 8 -0.39 -16.27 -1.93
N GLY A 9 -0.13 -15.02 -1.56
CA GLY A 9 0.68 -14.68 -0.39
C GLY A 9 0.01 -15.13 0.93
N PRO A 10 0.72 -15.01 2.07
CA PRO A 10 0.14 -15.29 3.39
C PRO A 10 -1.13 -14.46 3.64
N LEU A 11 -2.12 -15.06 4.30
CA LEU A 11 -3.37 -14.38 4.63
C LEU A 11 -3.09 -13.19 5.55
N ASP A 12 -3.96 -12.19 5.52
CA ASP A 12 -3.72 -10.93 6.24
C ASP A 12 -3.59 -11.10 7.76
N HIS A 13 -4.23 -12.13 8.33
CA HIS A 13 -4.09 -12.51 9.75
C HIS A 13 -2.81 -13.31 10.07
N ASP A 14 -2.15 -13.87 9.05
CA ASP A 14 -0.88 -14.58 9.15
C ASP A 14 0.33 -13.67 8.91
N ARG A 15 0.09 -12.40 8.51
CA ARG A 15 1.14 -11.40 8.27
C ARG A 15 1.46 -10.64 9.56
N VAL A 16 2.70 -10.72 10.02
CA VAL A 16 3.24 -9.78 11.00
C VAL A 16 3.49 -8.45 10.29
N LYS A 17 2.64 -7.45 10.55
CA LYS A 17 2.78 -6.12 9.98
C LYS A 17 3.75 -5.30 10.86
N ALA A 18 4.67 -4.58 10.23
CA ALA A 18 5.50 -3.60 10.92
C ALA A 18 4.61 -2.42 11.34
N VAL A 19 4.06 -2.51 12.54
CA VAL A 19 3.31 -1.42 13.17
C VAL A 19 4.21 -0.73 14.18
N ASN A 20 3.95 0.55 14.43
CA ASN A 20 4.70 1.29 15.43
C ASN A 20 4.43 0.67 16.81
N HIS A 21 5.50 0.45 17.57
CA HIS A 21 5.41 -0.14 18.90
C HIS A 21 6.25 0.69 19.87
N ASP A 22 5.58 1.26 20.87
CA ASP A 22 6.25 1.95 21.95
C ASP A 22 6.66 0.92 23.01
N PHE A 23 7.95 0.84 23.33
CA PHE A 23 8.43 0.04 24.46
C PHE A 23 9.30 0.88 25.37
N GLY A 24 9.15 0.66 26.68
CA GLY A 24 9.98 1.25 27.72
C GLY A 24 10.54 0.14 28.60
N PHE A 25 11.76 0.31 29.11
CA PHE A 25 12.37 -0.62 30.04
C PHE A 25 13.03 0.13 31.18
N VAL A 26 13.08 -0.50 32.35
CA VAL A 26 13.80 0.00 33.53
C VAL A 26 14.92 -0.99 33.84
N ILE A 27 16.17 -0.53 33.77
CA ILE A 27 17.32 -1.34 34.21
C ILE A 27 17.57 -1.03 35.69
N ARG A 28 17.61 -2.07 36.53
CA ARG A 28 17.94 -1.97 37.96
C ARG A 28 18.97 -3.04 38.35
N PRO A 29 19.85 -2.76 39.32
CA PRO A 29 20.67 -3.79 39.95
C PRO A 29 19.79 -4.87 40.58
N ALA A 30 20.16 -6.14 40.38
CA ALA A 30 19.48 -7.27 41.00
C ALA A 30 19.81 -7.37 42.50
N THR A 31 18.81 -7.55 43.35
CA THR A 31 18.99 -7.90 44.77
C THR A 31 18.46 -9.31 45.07
N SER A 32 18.50 -9.73 46.33
CA SER A 32 17.99 -11.03 46.77
C SER A 32 16.48 -11.21 46.59
N GLN A 33 15.72 -10.14 46.35
CA GLN A 33 14.26 -10.17 46.15
C GLN A 33 13.84 -9.74 44.73
N LEU A 34 14.24 -10.53 43.73
CA LEU A 34 14.01 -10.23 42.30
C LEU A 34 12.55 -9.92 41.94
N ALA A 35 11.58 -10.63 42.52
CA ALA A 35 10.16 -10.40 42.24
C ALA A 35 9.68 -9.02 42.71
N VAL A 36 10.15 -8.58 43.87
CA VAL A 36 9.84 -7.24 44.42
C VAL A 36 10.57 -6.15 43.62
N ASP A 37 11.82 -6.41 43.24
CA ASP A 37 12.62 -5.47 42.43
C ASP A 37 12.04 -5.23 41.04
N ALA A 38 11.38 -6.25 40.47
CA ALA A 38 10.72 -6.20 39.17
C ALA A 38 9.33 -5.54 39.19
N MET A 39 8.69 -5.40 40.37
CA MET A 39 7.39 -4.74 40.52
C MET A 39 7.54 -3.21 40.54
N VAL A 40 8.02 -2.66 39.43
CA VAL A 40 8.18 -1.22 39.23
C VAL A 40 7.33 -0.74 38.07
N LYS A 41 6.78 0.46 38.19
CA LYS A 41 6.28 1.21 37.04
C LYS A 41 7.42 2.09 36.54
N PRO A 42 7.72 2.08 35.23
CA PRO A 42 8.61 3.08 34.65
C PRO A 42 8.11 4.48 35.05
N SER A 43 8.96 5.27 35.68
CA SER A 43 8.72 6.69 35.90
C SER A 43 9.51 7.45 34.85
N GLY A 44 8.82 8.23 34.02
CA GLY A 44 9.45 8.97 32.93
C GLY A 44 8.43 9.44 31.91
N ASP A 45 8.86 10.38 31.08
CA ASP A 45 8.08 10.87 29.95
C ASP A 45 7.90 9.75 28.91
N VAL A 46 6.66 9.45 28.53
CA VAL A 46 6.34 8.50 27.46
C VAL A 46 6.32 9.26 26.13
N PRO A 47 7.13 8.92 25.12
CA PRO A 47 7.11 9.66 23.87
C PRO A 47 5.76 9.53 23.15
N ILE A 48 5.41 10.56 22.38
CA ILE A 48 4.29 10.50 21.45
C ILE A 48 4.76 9.86 20.15
N SER A 49 3.95 8.97 19.60
CA SER A 49 4.16 8.38 18.29
C SER A 49 3.33 9.12 17.24
N ILE A 50 3.95 9.50 16.11
CA ILE A 50 3.26 10.13 14.97
C ILE A 50 3.54 9.27 13.73
N THR A 51 2.50 8.74 13.11
CA THR A 51 2.61 7.85 11.95
C THR A 51 1.66 8.29 10.85
N GLN A 52 2.00 8.01 9.59
CA GLN A 52 1.13 8.26 8.44
C GLN A 52 0.77 6.93 7.78
N SER A 53 -0.51 6.74 7.48
CA SER A 53 -0.98 5.61 6.67
C SER A 53 -0.57 5.80 5.20
N ARG A 54 -0.58 4.74 4.40
CA ARG A 54 -0.32 4.85 2.94
C ARG A 54 -1.30 5.79 2.20
N ASN A 55 -2.47 6.05 2.79
CA ASN A 55 -3.48 6.95 2.22
C ASN A 55 -3.24 8.41 2.59
N GLY A 56 -2.29 8.69 3.49
CA GLY A 56 -1.94 10.03 3.93
C GLY A 56 -2.56 10.44 5.26
N ASP A 57 -3.26 9.56 5.96
CA ASP A 57 -3.84 9.86 7.27
C ASP A 57 -2.78 9.77 8.36
N VAL A 58 -2.56 10.86 9.06
CA VAL A 58 -1.65 10.91 10.21
C VAL A 58 -2.39 10.57 11.49
N SER A 59 -1.85 9.63 12.24
CA SER A 59 -2.30 9.27 13.59
C SER A 59 -1.26 9.66 14.63
N VAL A 60 -1.74 10.16 15.76
CA VAL A 60 -0.92 10.49 16.93
C VAL A 60 -1.34 9.58 18.09
N THR A 61 -0.39 8.80 18.61
CA THR A 61 -0.65 7.79 19.66
C THR A 61 0.28 7.98 20.84
N SER A 62 -0.12 7.41 21.98
CA SER A 62 0.64 7.42 23.23
C SER A 62 0.39 6.13 23.99
N GLY A 63 1.42 5.65 24.71
CA GLY A 63 1.27 4.59 25.71
C GLY A 63 0.57 5.01 27.01
N ILE A 64 0.23 6.30 27.17
CA ILE A 64 -0.51 6.82 28.32
C ILE A 64 -2.02 6.75 28.03
N GLU A 65 -2.75 6.02 28.87
CA GLU A 65 -4.20 5.91 28.77
C GLU A 65 -4.88 7.29 28.94
N ASN A 66 -5.83 7.62 28.05
CA ASN A 66 -6.58 8.88 28.07
C ASN A 66 -5.71 10.16 28.00
N ALA A 67 -4.50 10.07 27.44
CA ALA A 67 -3.61 11.21 27.27
C ALA A 67 -4.28 12.39 26.54
N LYS A 68 -4.14 13.60 27.10
CA LYS A 68 -4.59 14.84 26.47
C LYS A 68 -3.48 15.34 25.54
N ILE A 69 -3.62 15.12 24.24
CA ILE A 69 -2.61 15.48 23.23
C ILE A 69 -3.04 16.75 22.51
N MET A 70 -2.08 17.66 22.32
CA MET A 70 -2.18 18.84 21.49
C MET A 70 -1.31 18.64 20.24
N TYR A 71 -1.68 19.28 19.13
CA TYR A 71 -0.86 19.29 17.93
C TYR A 71 -0.90 20.62 17.19
N THR A 72 0.08 20.84 16.32
CA THR A 72 0.05 21.82 15.23
C THR A 72 0.29 21.14 13.91
N LEU A 73 -0.44 21.58 12.89
CA LEU A 73 -0.17 21.23 11.50
C LEU A 73 0.52 22.42 10.81
N ASN A 74 1.71 22.22 10.30
CA ASN A 74 2.57 23.26 9.74
C ASN A 74 2.76 24.40 10.75
N LYS A 75 2.37 25.63 10.39
CA LYS A 75 2.44 26.83 11.24
C LYS A 75 1.07 27.24 11.81
N SER A 76 0.08 26.33 11.79
CA SER A 76 -1.24 26.61 12.35
C SER A 76 -1.20 26.75 13.88
N LYS A 77 -2.28 27.28 14.45
CA LYS A 77 -2.46 27.33 15.91
C LYS A 77 -2.62 25.93 16.48
N ALA A 78 -2.18 25.75 17.72
CA ALA A 78 -2.34 24.49 18.43
C ALA A 78 -3.82 24.11 18.60
N ALA A 79 -4.15 22.84 18.41
CA ALA A 79 -5.47 22.27 18.61
C ALA A 79 -5.39 20.98 19.46
N ASP A 80 -6.47 20.64 20.15
CA ASP A 80 -6.60 19.32 20.79
C ASP A 80 -6.66 18.24 19.69
N TYR A 81 -5.90 17.16 19.86
CA TYR A 81 -5.94 16.01 18.95
C TYR A 81 -7.08 15.07 19.36
N THR A 82 -8.12 15.01 18.53
CA THR A 82 -9.33 14.19 18.77
C THR A 82 -9.62 13.16 17.69
N SER A 83 -8.97 13.29 16.53
CA SER A 83 -9.18 12.44 15.36
C SER A 83 -7.94 12.44 14.47
N ILE A 84 -7.84 11.47 13.57
CA ILE A 84 -6.81 11.41 12.52
C ILE A 84 -6.75 12.70 11.70
N ILE A 85 -5.56 13.01 11.17
CA ILE A 85 -5.29 14.20 10.37
C ILE A 85 -5.07 13.78 8.91
N PRO A 86 -6.00 14.09 7.97
CA PRO A 86 -5.77 13.85 6.55
C PRO A 86 -4.62 14.74 6.05
N LEU A 87 -3.53 14.14 5.56
CA LEU A 87 -2.31 14.87 5.18
C LEU A 87 -1.70 14.37 3.86
N ARG A 88 -2.55 14.15 2.84
CA ARG A 88 -2.08 13.81 1.49
C ARG A 88 -1.24 14.90 0.84
N GLU A 89 -1.53 16.16 1.10
CA GLU A 89 -0.75 17.30 0.56
C GLU A 89 0.64 17.45 1.21
N GLY A 90 0.98 16.60 2.18
CA GLY A 90 2.21 16.70 2.96
C GLY A 90 2.17 17.83 3.98
N GLY A 91 3.16 17.82 4.87
CA GLY A 91 3.28 18.83 5.92
C GLY A 91 4.03 18.35 7.15
N VAL A 92 4.15 19.25 8.11
CA VAL A 92 4.84 19.02 9.38
C VAL A 92 3.82 18.91 10.50
N VAL A 93 3.81 17.79 11.23
CA VAL A 93 2.98 17.59 12.41
C VAL A 93 3.86 17.65 13.64
N THR A 94 3.56 18.57 14.55
CA THR A 94 4.19 18.63 15.88
C THR A 94 3.14 18.33 16.94
N ALA A 95 3.38 17.35 17.81
CA ALA A 95 2.46 16.95 18.88
C ALA A 95 3.14 16.93 20.25
N TRP A 96 2.37 17.16 21.31
CA TRP A 96 2.82 17.15 22.71
C TRP A 96 1.65 16.87 23.67
N TYR A 97 1.95 16.46 24.90
CA TYR A 97 0.90 16.36 25.93
C TYR A 97 0.57 17.73 26.50
N LYS A 98 -0.72 17.97 26.76
CA LYS A 98 -1.23 19.26 27.26
C LYS A 98 -0.62 19.66 28.61
N ASP A 99 -0.31 18.68 29.45
CA ASP A 99 0.33 18.82 30.76
C ASP A 99 1.87 18.85 30.70
N ASN A 100 2.48 18.41 29.59
CA ASN A 100 3.93 18.50 29.35
C ASN A 100 4.26 19.13 27.98
N PRO A 101 4.07 20.47 27.81
CA PRO A 101 4.30 21.15 26.54
C PRO A 101 5.77 21.27 26.11
N LYS A 102 6.70 20.85 26.96
CA LYS A 102 8.15 20.86 26.66
C LYS A 102 8.56 19.65 25.82
N LEU A 103 7.86 18.52 25.97
CA LEU A 103 8.13 17.30 25.23
C LEU A 103 7.33 17.29 23.93
N LYS A 104 7.95 17.82 22.86
CA LYS A 104 7.35 17.87 21.52
C LYS A 104 7.97 16.81 20.61
N VAL A 105 7.13 16.12 19.86
CA VAL A 105 7.54 15.23 18.76
C VAL A 105 7.12 15.90 17.46
N THR A 106 8.02 15.98 16.49
CA THR A 106 7.76 16.59 15.19
C THR A 106 8.12 15.63 14.08
N MET A 107 7.19 15.37 13.17
CA MET A 107 7.40 14.58 11.95
C MET A 107 7.04 15.40 10.71
N SER A 108 7.75 15.15 9.61
CA SER A 108 7.48 15.77 8.31
C SER A 108 7.09 14.68 7.32
N PHE A 109 6.00 14.91 6.60
CA PHE A 109 5.46 13.99 5.61
C PHE A 109 5.51 14.65 4.23
N PRO A 110 6.04 13.97 3.20
CA PRO A 110 6.00 14.47 1.84
C PRO A 110 4.55 14.47 1.32
N LYS A 111 4.34 15.22 0.23
CA LYS A 111 3.09 15.12 -0.53
C LYS A 111 2.98 13.73 -1.15
N ILE A 112 1.78 13.16 -1.10
CA ILE A 112 1.41 11.90 -1.76
C ILE A 112 0.69 12.25 -3.06
N GLU A 113 1.40 12.15 -4.18
CA GLU A 113 0.90 12.55 -5.51
C GLU A 113 0.11 11.42 -6.21
N THR A 114 0.32 10.18 -5.81
CA THR A 114 -0.28 9.00 -6.44
C THR A 114 -1.10 8.16 -5.46
N VAL A 115 -1.98 7.32 -5.99
CA VAL A 115 -2.63 6.27 -5.20
C VAL A 115 -1.59 5.17 -4.96
N ASN A 116 -1.24 4.94 -3.70
CA ASN A 116 -0.29 3.89 -3.33
C ASN A 116 -1.01 2.52 -3.33
N LEU A 117 -0.92 1.83 -4.47
CA LEU A 117 -1.55 0.53 -4.68
C LEU A 117 -0.74 -0.60 -4.03
N GLU A 118 -1.41 -1.62 -3.52
CA GLU A 118 -0.79 -2.89 -3.11
C GLU A 118 -1.38 -4.03 -3.92
N VAL A 119 -0.53 -4.93 -4.42
CA VAL A 119 -1.00 -6.17 -5.04
C VAL A 119 -1.48 -7.13 -3.96
N ILE A 120 -2.72 -7.57 -4.07
CA ILE A 120 -3.34 -8.52 -3.13
C ILE A 120 -3.36 -9.95 -3.68
N SER A 121 -3.40 -10.12 -5.00
CA SER A 121 -3.38 -11.43 -5.65
C SER A 121 -3.05 -11.31 -7.14
N ALA A 122 -2.58 -12.38 -7.75
CA ALA A 122 -2.36 -12.49 -9.19
C ALA A 122 -2.67 -13.90 -9.68
N SER A 123 -3.00 -14.04 -10.97
CA SER A 123 -3.27 -15.33 -11.61
C SER A 123 -2.03 -16.17 -11.89
N SER A 124 -0.88 -15.49 -12.02
CA SER A 124 0.42 -16.08 -12.29
C SER A 124 1.52 -15.04 -12.10
N GLU A 125 2.66 -15.48 -11.59
CA GLU A 125 3.88 -14.68 -11.48
C GLU A 125 5.11 -15.59 -11.60
N GLU A 126 6.20 -15.06 -12.16
CA GLU A 126 7.47 -15.76 -12.26
C GLU A 126 8.23 -15.66 -10.92
N ALA A 127 8.63 -16.83 -10.40
CA ALA A 127 9.34 -16.91 -9.14
C ALA A 127 10.74 -16.27 -9.25
N GLY A 128 11.03 -15.35 -8.32
CA GLY A 128 12.36 -14.75 -8.16
C GLY A 128 12.64 -13.52 -9.03
N SER A 129 11.88 -13.29 -10.11
CA SER A 129 12.11 -12.13 -11.00
C SER A 129 10.85 -11.41 -11.49
N GLY A 130 9.69 -12.06 -11.53
CA GLY A 130 8.46 -11.50 -12.12
C GLY A 130 7.30 -11.35 -11.14
N SER A 131 7.60 -11.05 -9.88
CA SER A 131 6.60 -10.82 -8.82
C SER A 131 5.54 -9.82 -9.27
N ALA A 132 4.26 -10.09 -9.00
CA ALA A 132 3.19 -9.16 -9.32
C ALA A 132 3.35 -7.82 -8.59
N SER A 133 3.94 -7.82 -7.39
CA SER A 133 4.22 -6.59 -6.60
C SER A 133 5.07 -5.56 -7.34
N ASN A 134 5.85 -5.99 -8.35
CA ASN A 134 6.68 -5.11 -9.15
C ASN A 134 5.84 -4.10 -9.94
N LEU A 135 4.57 -4.39 -10.23
CA LEU A 135 3.68 -3.46 -10.92
C LEU A 135 3.38 -2.16 -10.15
N VAL A 136 3.69 -2.09 -8.86
CA VAL A 136 3.31 -0.95 -8.01
C VAL A 136 4.47 -0.49 -7.12
N ASP A 137 5.70 -0.90 -7.45
CA ASP A 137 6.88 -0.59 -6.63
C ASP A 137 7.55 0.74 -7.02
N GLY A 138 7.13 1.37 -8.12
CA GLY A 138 7.67 2.64 -8.62
C GLY A 138 9.03 2.51 -9.31
N ASN A 139 9.54 1.29 -9.51
CA ASN A 139 10.76 0.99 -10.23
C ASN A 139 10.47 0.45 -11.64
N THR A 140 10.54 1.35 -12.61
CA THR A 140 10.37 1.01 -14.05
C THR A 140 11.34 -0.04 -14.63
N ASN A 141 12.37 -0.45 -13.89
CA ASN A 141 13.30 -1.53 -14.27
C ASN A 141 12.91 -2.91 -13.70
N SER A 142 11.98 -2.97 -12.76
CA SER A 142 11.33 -4.21 -12.34
C SER A 142 10.10 -4.44 -13.21
N ASN A 143 9.61 -5.68 -13.23
CA ASN A 143 8.37 -5.99 -13.92
C ASN A 143 7.66 -7.18 -13.30
N TRP A 144 6.35 -7.17 -13.33
CA TRP A 144 5.58 -8.41 -13.26
C TRP A 144 5.79 -9.20 -14.54
N HIS A 145 5.83 -10.53 -14.42
CA HIS A 145 5.76 -11.43 -15.56
C HIS A 145 5.03 -12.68 -15.13
N THR A 146 4.05 -13.13 -15.90
CA THR A 146 3.40 -14.43 -15.69
C THR A 146 4.43 -15.56 -15.81
N MET A 147 4.24 -16.65 -15.08
CA MET A 147 5.22 -17.74 -15.01
C MET A 147 5.62 -18.28 -16.40
N TYR A 148 6.92 -18.39 -16.61
CA TYR A 148 7.53 -18.95 -17.82
C TYR A 148 8.52 -20.09 -17.52
N SER A 149 9.02 -20.24 -16.29
CA SER A 149 10.05 -21.25 -15.96
C SER A 149 9.52 -22.66 -15.70
N VAL A 150 8.27 -22.81 -15.26
CA VAL A 150 7.69 -24.12 -14.90
C VAL A 150 6.50 -24.47 -15.79
N THR A 151 5.41 -23.72 -15.69
CA THR A 151 4.19 -23.96 -16.48
C THR A 151 3.67 -22.65 -17.03
N VAL A 152 3.54 -22.57 -18.35
CA VAL A 152 2.90 -21.44 -19.03
C VAL A 152 1.40 -21.66 -19.04
N SER A 153 0.67 -20.81 -18.33
CA SER A 153 -0.80 -20.81 -18.35
C SER A 153 -1.30 -19.92 -19.48
N LYS A 154 -2.41 -20.32 -20.11
CA LYS A 154 -3.05 -19.50 -21.16
C LYS A 154 -3.74 -18.28 -20.55
N HIS A 155 -3.88 -17.24 -21.38
CA HIS A 155 -4.74 -16.10 -21.07
C HIS A 155 -6.17 -16.54 -20.71
N PRO A 156 -6.91 -15.76 -19.90
CA PRO A 156 -6.54 -14.45 -19.37
C PRO A 156 -5.64 -14.49 -18.13
N HIS A 157 -4.80 -13.46 -17.97
CA HIS A 157 -3.99 -13.23 -16.77
C HIS A 157 -4.48 -11.99 -16.03
N TRP A 158 -4.45 -12.00 -14.70
CA TRP A 158 -4.96 -10.89 -13.91
C TRP A 158 -4.10 -10.59 -12.68
N VAL A 159 -4.16 -9.32 -12.25
CA VAL A 159 -3.57 -8.82 -11.01
C VAL A 159 -4.63 -7.99 -10.29
N ASP A 160 -4.83 -8.30 -9.01
CA ASP A 160 -5.75 -7.61 -8.12
C ASP A 160 -4.97 -6.63 -7.23
N LEU A 161 -5.48 -5.41 -7.16
CA LEU A 161 -4.84 -4.26 -6.53
C LEU A 161 -5.79 -3.66 -5.49
N ASP A 162 -5.24 -3.21 -4.36
CA ASP A 162 -5.93 -2.48 -3.31
C ASP A 162 -5.47 -1.01 -3.30
N ALA A 163 -6.39 -0.06 -3.49
CA ALA A 163 -6.15 1.38 -3.39
C ALA A 163 -6.10 1.91 -1.95
N GLY A 164 -6.26 1.03 -0.95
CA GLY A 164 -6.21 1.34 0.47
C GLY A 164 -7.52 1.83 1.06
N GLU A 165 -8.25 2.64 0.33
CA GLU A 165 -9.56 3.16 0.70
C GLU A 165 -10.47 3.25 -0.52
N GLU A 166 -11.75 3.53 -0.27
CA GLU A 166 -12.69 3.83 -1.33
C GLU A 166 -12.32 5.16 -2.00
N LYS A 167 -12.20 5.13 -3.33
CA LYS A 167 -11.84 6.28 -4.16
C LYS A 167 -12.80 6.43 -5.33
N GLU A 168 -12.83 7.63 -5.90
CA GLU A 168 -13.51 7.89 -7.16
C GLU A 168 -12.51 7.69 -8.32
N ILE A 169 -12.51 6.49 -8.90
CA ILE A 169 -11.50 6.08 -9.89
C ILE A 169 -11.93 6.54 -11.28
N ARG A 170 -11.04 7.28 -11.94
CA ARG A 170 -11.30 7.93 -13.24
C ARG A 170 -10.54 7.28 -14.40
N GLY A 171 -9.53 6.47 -14.08
CA GLY A 171 -8.70 5.82 -15.08
C GLY A 171 -7.48 5.16 -14.45
N PHE A 172 -6.53 4.79 -15.29
CA PHE A 172 -5.28 4.18 -14.86
C PHE A 172 -4.16 4.47 -15.88
N THR A 173 -2.91 4.33 -15.43
CA THR A 173 -1.75 4.23 -16.34
C THR A 173 -1.17 2.83 -16.29
N TYR A 174 -0.56 2.38 -17.39
CA TYR A 174 0.12 1.11 -17.51
C TYR A 174 1.42 1.31 -18.28
N LEU A 175 2.54 0.99 -17.66
CA LEU A 175 3.85 0.96 -18.29
C LEU A 175 4.17 -0.50 -18.67
N PRO A 176 4.28 -0.82 -19.98
CA PRO A 176 4.78 -2.12 -20.40
C PRO A 176 6.17 -2.41 -19.83
N ARG A 177 6.58 -3.68 -19.81
CA ARG A 177 7.96 -4.08 -19.51
C ARG A 177 8.96 -3.30 -20.40
N GLN A 178 10.05 -2.79 -19.83
CA GLN A 178 10.97 -1.86 -20.53
C GLN A 178 12.17 -2.54 -21.20
N ASP A 179 12.54 -3.75 -20.79
CA ASP A 179 13.71 -4.50 -21.28
C ASP A 179 13.38 -5.57 -22.33
N GLY A 180 12.11 -5.69 -22.76
CA GLY A 180 11.74 -6.61 -23.84
C GLY A 180 10.24 -6.70 -24.14
N PRO A 181 9.85 -7.23 -25.32
CA PRO A 181 8.46 -7.24 -25.77
C PRO A 181 7.62 -8.43 -25.27
N ASN A 182 8.25 -9.43 -24.64
CA ASN A 182 7.55 -10.65 -24.23
C ASN A 182 6.55 -10.34 -23.10
N GLY A 183 5.29 -10.74 -23.30
CA GLY A 183 4.20 -10.45 -22.37
C GLY A 183 3.57 -9.06 -22.56
N ALA A 184 3.95 -8.30 -23.61
CA ALA A 184 3.33 -7.02 -23.89
C ALA A 184 1.81 -7.18 -24.13
N VAL A 185 1.01 -6.68 -23.19
CA VAL A 185 -0.44 -6.83 -23.21
C VAL A 185 -1.05 -6.11 -24.43
N LYS A 186 -2.01 -6.76 -25.07
CA LYS A 186 -2.82 -6.20 -26.17
C LYS A 186 -4.23 -5.91 -25.68
N ASP A 187 -5.08 -6.93 -25.60
CA ASP A 187 -6.47 -6.77 -25.17
C ASP A 187 -6.54 -6.86 -23.64
N PHE A 188 -7.33 -6.01 -23.00
CA PHE A 188 -7.46 -6.01 -21.54
C PHE A 188 -8.85 -5.60 -21.05
N THR A 189 -9.16 -5.93 -19.80
CA THR A 189 -10.32 -5.41 -19.06
C THR A 189 -9.93 -4.89 -17.68
N ILE A 190 -10.67 -3.90 -17.19
CA ILE A 190 -10.62 -3.45 -15.80
C ILE A 190 -11.93 -3.81 -15.11
N HIS A 191 -11.83 -4.35 -13.90
CA HIS A 191 -12.95 -4.44 -12.97
C HIS A 191 -12.65 -3.63 -11.72
N ILE A 192 -13.69 -3.12 -11.07
CA ILE A 192 -13.59 -2.37 -9.82
C ILE A 192 -14.51 -3.03 -8.80
N SER A 193 -14.02 -3.20 -7.58
CA SER A 193 -14.75 -3.83 -6.49
C SER A 193 -14.65 -3.02 -5.20
N MET A 194 -15.66 -3.21 -4.34
CA MET A 194 -15.67 -2.69 -2.97
C MET A 194 -15.05 -3.65 -1.96
N ASP A 195 -14.96 -4.95 -2.29
CA ASP A 195 -14.63 -6.02 -1.32
C ASP A 195 -13.59 -7.04 -1.81
N ALA A 196 -13.04 -6.86 -3.02
CA ALA A 196 -12.12 -7.78 -3.71
C ALA A 196 -12.66 -9.19 -3.99
N LYS A 197 -13.94 -9.44 -3.70
CA LYS A 197 -14.59 -10.75 -3.84
C LYS A 197 -15.61 -10.73 -4.98
N LYS A 198 -16.37 -9.64 -5.08
CA LYS A 198 -17.38 -9.43 -6.12
C LYS A 198 -16.89 -8.35 -7.06
N TRP A 199 -16.55 -8.76 -8.28
CA TRP A 199 -15.98 -7.86 -9.30
C TRP A 199 -16.99 -7.31 -10.29
N GLY A 200 -18.17 -7.94 -10.41
CA GLY A 200 -19.20 -7.54 -11.37
C GLY A 200 -18.71 -7.66 -12.82
N GLU A 201 -19.34 -6.90 -13.72
CA GLU A 201 -18.94 -6.76 -15.11
C GLU A 201 -17.72 -5.81 -15.25
N PRO A 202 -16.90 -5.97 -16.31
CA PRO A 202 -15.78 -5.07 -16.55
C PRO A 202 -16.27 -3.65 -16.75
N VAL A 203 -15.68 -2.72 -16.00
CA VAL A 203 -15.97 -1.28 -16.11
C VAL A 203 -15.33 -0.65 -17.35
N HIS A 204 -14.30 -1.31 -17.89
CA HIS A 204 -13.64 -0.90 -19.12
C HIS A 204 -13.08 -2.13 -19.84
N LYS A 205 -13.15 -2.11 -21.17
CA LYS A 205 -12.51 -3.07 -22.06
C LYS A 205 -11.78 -2.29 -23.14
N GLY A 206 -10.50 -2.59 -23.34
CA GLY A 206 -9.66 -1.82 -24.25
C GLY A 206 -8.58 -2.65 -24.92
N GLN A 207 -7.83 -1.98 -25.78
CA GLN A 207 -6.67 -2.55 -26.46
C GLN A 207 -5.51 -1.55 -26.39
N PHE A 208 -4.34 -2.01 -25.98
CA PHE A 208 -3.12 -1.21 -26.06
C PHE A 208 -2.51 -1.25 -27.47
N GLY A 209 -1.96 -0.11 -27.89
CA GLY A 209 -1.03 -0.06 -29.01
C GLY A 209 0.30 -0.73 -28.68
N ARG A 210 1.03 -1.14 -29.72
CA ARG A 210 2.42 -1.62 -29.58
C ARG A 210 3.33 -0.49 -29.09
N GLY A 211 4.47 -0.87 -28.49
CA GLY A 211 5.48 0.05 -27.98
C GLY A 211 5.54 0.06 -26.46
N SER A 212 6.66 0.52 -25.92
CA SER A 212 6.98 0.50 -24.48
C SER A 212 6.57 1.77 -23.73
N ASP A 213 6.05 2.79 -24.42
CA ASP A 213 5.61 4.04 -23.78
C ASP A 213 4.50 3.79 -22.75
N GLU A 214 4.41 4.65 -21.73
CA GLU A 214 3.31 4.60 -20.78
C GLU A 214 1.96 4.76 -21.50
N LYS A 215 1.00 3.90 -21.16
CA LYS A 215 -0.35 3.92 -21.68
C LYS A 215 -1.27 4.54 -20.64
N LYS A 216 -1.97 5.62 -21.00
CA LYS A 216 -2.98 6.26 -20.14
C LYS A 216 -4.37 5.96 -20.65
N VAL A 217 -5.25 5.47 -19.78
CA VAL A 217 -6.63 5.12 -20.11
C VAL A 217 -7.57 5.79 -19.13
N MET A 218 -8.54 6.54 -19.66
CA MET A 218 -9.60 7.19 -18.87
C MET A 218 -10.90 6.43 -19.05
N PHE A 219 -11.70 6.36 -18.00
CA PHE A 219 -13.07 5.84 -18.06
C PHE A 219 -14.04 6.95 -18.44
N ASP A 220 -15.18 6.58 -19.03
CA ASP A 220 -16.20 7.54 -19.50
C ASP A 220 -16.79 8.36 -18.35
N LYS A 221 -16.83 7.76 -17.15
CA LYS A 221 -17.25 8.41 -15.91
C LYS A 221 -16.41 7.89 -14.74
N PRO A 222 -16.23 8.68 -13.68
CA PRO A 222 -15.63 8.18 -12.45
C PRO A 222 -16.44 7.02 -11.86
N ILE A 223 -15.74 6.07 -11.24
CA ILE A 223 -16.33 4.86 -10.67
C ILE A 223 -15.83 4.72 -9.23
N LYS A 224 -16.78 4.64 -8.31
CA LYS A 224 -16.49 4.48 -6.89
C LYS A 224 -16.04 3.05 -6.60
N GLY A 225 -14.90 2.89 -5.93
CA GLY A 225 -14.36 1.57 -5.59
C GLY A 225 -13.04 1.63 -4.83
N ARG A 226 -12.60 0.48 -4.32
CA ARG A 226 -11.32 0.35 -3.58
C ARG A 226 -10.36 -0.61 -4.27
N TYR A 227 -10.88 -1.70 -4.81
CA TYR A 227 -10.08 -2.76 -5.42
C TYR A 227 -10.19 -2.70 -6.92
N ILE A 228 -9.07 -2.93 -7.61
CA ILE A 228 -8.98 -2.90 -9.07
C ILE A 228 -8.41 -4.23 -9.54
N ARG A 229 -9.05 -4.84 -10.54
CA ARG A 229 -8.51 -6.01 -11.23
C ARG A 229 -8.13 -5.60 -12.64
N PHE A 230 -6.84 -5.62 -12.93
CA PHE A 230 -6.33 -5.55 -14.29
C PHE A 230 -6.29 -6.96 -14.86
N THR A 231 -6.92 -7.18 -16.02
CA THR A 231 -6.90 -8.48 -16.70
C THR A 231 -6.37 -8.32 -18.12
N ALA A 232 -5.22 -8.92 -18.39
CA ALA A 232 -4.70 -9.12 -19.74
C ALA A 232 -5.46 -10.28 -20.39
N LEU A 233 -6.07 -10.02 -21.55
CA LEU A 233 -6.82 -10.99 -22.34
C LEU A 233 -5.98 -11.58 -23.49
N SER A 234 -4.95 -10.86 -23.94
CA SER A 234 -4.05 -11.31 -25.00
C SER A 234 -2.73 -10.56 -24.99
N GLU A 235 -1.73 -11.11 -25.70
CA GLU A 235 -0.41 -10.52 -25.91
C GLU A 235 -0.22 -10.07 -27.36
N GLN A 236 0.58 -9.02 -27.58
CA GLN A 236 0.78 -8.34 -28.87
C GLN A 236 1.32 -9.24 -30.01
N ARG A 237 1.97 -10.35 -29.68
CA ARG A 237 2.53 -11.34 -30.60
C ARG A 237 1.87 -12.72 -30.50
N GLY A 238 0.79 -12.84 -29.73
CA GLY A 238 0.00 -14.07 -29.59
C GLY A 238 0.61 -15.13 -28.68
N SER A 239 1.62 -14.78 -27.86
CA SER A 239 2.09 -15.67 -26.80
C SER A 239 1.12 -15.74 -25.61
N ASP A 240 1.32 -16.70 -24.73
CA ASP A 240 0.49 -16.90 -23.53
C ASP A 240 1.00 -16.13 -22.29
N PHE A 241 1.90 -15.15 -22.47
CA PHE A 241 2.46 -14.36 -21.36
C PHE A 241 1.78 -13.00 -21.18
N ALA A 242 1.79 -12.49 -19.95
CA ALA A 242 1.54 -11.08 -19.66
C ALA A 242 2.67 -10.51 -18.78
N SER A 243 3.07 -9.27 -19.05
CA SER A 243 4.12 -8.56 -18.32
C SER A 243 3.92 -7.05 -18.38
N GLY A 244 4.27 -6.37 -17.28
CA GLY A 244 4.18 -4.92 -17.14
C GLY A 244 5.17 -4.43 -16.08
N ALA A 245 5.72 -3.23 -16.28
CA ALA A 245 6.63 -2.60 -15.34
C ALA A 245 5.84 -1.90 -14.22
N GLU A 246 4.87 -1.05 -14.57
CA GLU A 246 4.09 -0.29 -13.59
C GLU A 246 2.61 -0.23 -13.96
N ILE A 247 1.74 -0.10 -12.96
CA ILE A 247 0.35 0.27 -13.09
C ILE A 247 -0.01 1.27 -11.99
N THR A 248 -0.64 2.38 -12.36
CA THR A 248 -1.14 3.37 -11.39
C THR A 248 -2.62 3.62 -11.61
N VAL A 249 -3.31 4.08 -10.56
CA VAL A 249 -4.72 4.47 -10.65
C VAL A 249 -4.83 5.99 -10.59
N ILE A 250 -5.65 6.53 -11.49
CA ILE A 250 -6.01 7.95 -11.53
C ILE A 250 -7.33 8.08 -10.77
N ALA A 251 -7.29 8.71 -9.61
CA ALA A 251 -8.45 8.92 -8.76
C ALA A 251 -8.37 10.26 -8.03
N ASP A 252 -9.53 10.76 -7.59
CA ASP A 252 -9.66 11.92 -6.72
C ASP A 252 -9.58 11.52 -5.23
#